data_AF-A0A0L0BCI5-F1
#
_entry.id   AF-A0A0L0BCI5-F1
#
_cell.length_a   1.000
_cell.length_b   1.000
_cell.length_c   1.000
_cell.angle_alpha   90.00
_cell.angle_beta   90.00
_cell.angle_gamma   90.00
#
_symmetry.space_group_name_H-M   'P 1'
#
loop_
_entity.id
_entity.type
_entity.pdbx_description
1 polymer ?
#
loop_
_entity_poly.entity_id
_entity_poly.type
_entity_poly.pdbx_seq_one_letter_code
_entity_poly.pdbx_strand_id
1 'polypeptide(L)' 'MSDAARIRTGGRPGFRGLGRTSLRRSTPAEREITIEKAKLRVVLDRRLGRETPASVLKLAEQDS' A
#
# COMPACT_ATOMS: atom_id res chain seq x y z
N MET A 1 34.98 -35.14 -24.68
CA MET A 1 35.42 -34.70 -23.35
C MET A 1 34.94 -33.27 -23.15
N SER A 2 34.29 -33.05 -22.02
CA SER A 2 33.64 -31.83 -21.50
C SER A 2 34.57 -30.61 -21.46
N ASP A 3 34.03 -29.38 -21.52
CA ASP A 3 33.88 -28.58 -20.31
C ASP A 3 33.04 -27.29 -20.53
N ALA A 4 32.46 -26.84 -19.44
CA ALA A 4 31.21 -26.12 -19.32
C ALA A 4 31.30 -24.59 -19.51
N ALA A 5 30.18 -24.06 -20.01
CA ALA A 5 29.51 -22.86 -19.55
C ALA A 5 30.36 -21.77 -18.84
N ARG A 6 30.67 -20.70 -19.58
CA ARG A 6 30.81 -19.36 -18.98
C ARG A 6 29.65 -18.48 -19.41
N ILE A 7 28.53 -18.65 -18.71
CA ILE A 7 27.45 -17.66 -18.69
C ILE A 7 28.07 -16.38 -18.14
N ARG A 8 28.26 -15.41 -19.02
CA ARG A 8 28.60 -14.03 -18.69
C ARG A 8 27.39 -13.46 -17.96
N THR A 9 27.37 -13.54 -16.63
CA THR A 9 26.38 -12.87 -15.80
C THR A 9 26.62 -11.37 -15.92
N GLY A 10 25.94 -10.77 -16.91
CA GLY A 10 25.69 -9.34 -16.91
C GLY A 10 25.05 -9.00 -15.57
N GLY A 11 25.79 -8.25 -14.75
CA GLY A 11 25.28 -7.71 -13.50
C GLY A 11 24.00 -6.97 -13.81
N ARG A 12 22.86 -7.53 -13.37
CA ARG A 12 21.59 -6.81 -13.36
C ARG A 12 21.86 -5.51 -12.60
N PRO A 13 21.55 -4.32 -13.16
CA PRO A 13 21.64 -3.11 -12.37
C PRO A 13 20.71 -3.32 -11.19
N GLY A 14 21.30 -3.44 -10.00
CA GLY A 14 20.56 -3.51 -8.75
C GLY A 14 19.60 -2.34 -8.75
N PHE A 15 18.33 -2.63 -8.50
CA PHE A 15 17.22 -1.69 -8.44
C PHE A 15 17.50 -0.69 -7.31
N ARG A 16 18.40 0.27 -7.55
CA ARG A 16 18.69 1.39 -6.65
C ARG A 16 17.57 2.39 -6.83
N GLY A 17 16.80 2.56 -5.77
CA GLY A 17 15.89 3.69 -5.63
C GLY A 17 14.45 3.34 -5.91
N LEU A 18 13.82 2.54 -5.04
CA LEU A 18 12.49 2.93 -4.59
C LEU A 18 12.69 4.13 -3.68
N GLY A 19 12.85 5.29 -4.32
CA GLY A 19 12.89 6.56 -3.66
C GLY A 19 11.71 6.60 -2.70
N ARG A 20 12.00 6.99 -1.45
CA ARG A 20 11.01 7.48 -0.51
C ARG A 20 10.05 8.33 -1.31
N THR A 21 8.85 7.81 -1.58
CA THR A 21 7.81 8.57 -2.23
C THR A 21 7.69 9.83 -1.40
N SER A 22 8.06 10.95 -2.02
CA SER A 22 7.92 12.25 -1.41
C SER A 22 6.50 12.30 -0.87
N LEU A 23 6.37 12.62 0.42
CA LEU A 23 5.12 12.80 1.13
C LEU A 23 4.36 13.93 0.43
N ARG A 24 3.76 13.65 -0.72
CA ARG A 24 2.86 14.56 -1.39
C ARG A 24 1.70 14.71 -0.43
N ARG A 25 1.53 15.93 0.08
CA ARG A 25 0.39 16.27 0.92
C ARG A 25 -0.87 15.91 0.13
N SER A 26 -1.68 15.01 0.67
CA SER A 26 -2.92 14.57 0.04
C SER A 26 -3.82 15.78 -0.19
N THR A 27 -4.45 15.84 -1.37
CA THR A 27 -5.47 16.86 -1.63
C THR A 27 -6.69 16.64 -0.72
N PRO A 28 -7.53 17.66 -0.49
CA PRO A 28 -8.78 17.48 0.27
C PRO A 28 -9.66 16.36 -0.30
N ALA A 29 -9.82 16.29 -1.62
CA ALA A 29 -10.58 15.23 -2.29
C ALA A 29 -9.98 13.84 -2.06
N GLU A 30 -8.65 13.69 -2.08
CA GLU A 30 -8.00 12.41 -1.75
C GLU A 30 -8.25 12.02 -0.29
N ARG A 31 -8.31 12.98 0.63
CA ARG A 31 -8.64 12.73 2.04
C ARG A 31 -10.08 12.26 2.20
N GLU A 32 -11.03 12.89 1.53
CA GLU A 32 -12.44 12.48 1.52
C GLU A 32 -12.60 11.05 0.98
N ILE A 33 -11.98 10.73 -0.15
CA ILE A 33 -11.97 9.37 -0.72
C ILE A 33 -11.39 8.36 0.27
N THR A 34 -10.36 8.75 1.03
CA THR A 34 -9.71 7.89 2.01
C THR A 34 -10.62 7.61 3.21
N ILE A 35 -11.36 8.62 3.67
CA ILE A 35 -12.37 8.50 4.72
C ILE A 35 -13.51 7.59 4.27
N GLU A 36 -14.05 7.79 3.07
CA GLU A 36 -15.14 6.96 2.53
C GLU A 36 -14.73 5.49 2.35
N LYS A 37 -13.49 5.25 1.90
CA LYS A 37 -12.91 3.90 1.88
C LYS A 37 -12.85 3.27 3.28
N ALA A 38 -12.50 4.05 4.31
CA ALA A 38 -12.48 3.58 5.69
C ALA A 38 -13.88 3.21 6.18
N LYS A 39 -14.90 4.06 5.93
CA LYS A 39 -16.30 3.78 6.26
C LYS A 39 -16.78 2.48 5.60
N LEU A 40 -16.52 2.30 4.30
CA LEU A 40 -16.87 1.08 3.59
C LEU A 40 -16.20 -0.16 4.21
N ARG A 41 -14.91 -0.04 4.58
CA ARG A 41 -14.19 -1.14 5.21
C ARG A 41 -14.82 -1.58 6.53
N VAL A 42 -15.21 -0.63 7.38
CA VAL A 42 -15.92 -0.90 8.64
C VAL A 42 -17.19 -1.70 8.39
N VAL A 43 -18.01 -1.29 7.41
CA VAL A 43 -19.26 -1.99 7.08
C VAL A 43 -18.99 -3.42 6.61
N LEU A 44 -17.98 -3.61 5.75
CA LEU A 44 -17.62 -4.93 5.23
C LEU A 44 -17.09 -5.85 6.32
N ASP A 45 -16.17 -5.37 7.16
CA ASP A 45 -15.62 -6.18 8.26
C ASP A 45 -16.73 -6.62 9.22
N ARG A 46 -17.66 -5.71 9.59
CA ARG A 46 -18.84 -6.07 10.41
C ARG A 46 -19.70 -7.16 9.76
N ARG A 47 -20.00 -7.04 8.47
CA ARG A 47 -20.78 -8.05 7.73
C ARG A 47 -20.07 -9.40 7.65
N LEU A 48 -18.74 -9.39 7.61
CA LEU A 48 -17.92 -10.59 7.57
C LEU A 48 -17.59 -11.14 8.96
N GLY A 49 -18.08 -10.52 10.04
CA GLY A 49 -17.74 -10.90 11.42
C GLY A 49 -16.26 -10.70 11.75
N ARG A 50 -15.57 -9.80 11.04
CA ARG A 50 -14.16 -9.47 11.22
C ARG A 50 -14.01 -8.23 12.10
N GLU A 51 -12.94 -8.20 12.88
CA GLU A 51 -12.56 -7.00 13.60
C GLU A 51 -12.00 -5.95 12.63
N THR A 52 -12.47 -4.71 12.77
CA THR A 52 -11.90 -3.56 12.05
C THR A 52 -10.76 -2.95 12.85
N PRO A 53 -9.59 -2.70 12.25
CA PRO A 53 -8.48 -2.06 12.95
C PRO A 53 -8.84 -0.67 13.51
N ALA A 54 -8.34 -0.35 14.70
CA ALA A 54 -8.62 0.94 15.37
C ALA A 54 -8.20 2.17 14.54
N SER A 55 -7.14 2.06 13.72
CA SER A 55 -6.73 3.14 12.81
C SER A 55 -7.76 3.43 11.73
N VAL A 56 -8.46 2.40 11.24
CA VAL A 56 -9.52 2.52 10.23
C VAL A 56 -10.79 3.10 10.86
N LEU A 57 -11.13 2.68 12.10
CA LEU A 57 -12.23 3.28 12.86
C LEU A 57 -12.04 4.78 13.06
N LYS A 58 -10.86 5.16 13.59
CA LYS A 58 -10.50 6.58 13.79
C LYS A 58 -10.52 7.38 12.49
N LEU A 59 -10.18 6.77 11.36
CA LEU A 59 -10.19 7.43 10.07
C LEU A 59 -11.63 7.63 9.55
N ALA A 60 -12.51 6.65 9.75
CA ALA A 60 -13.90 6.72 9.36
C ALA A 60 -14.72 7.76 10.14
N GLU A 61 -14.28 8.10 11.36
CA GLU A 61 -14.91 9.09 12.26
C GLU A 61 -14.53 10.55 11.96
N GLN A 62 -13.58 10.82 11.04
CA GLN A 62 -13.05 12.18 10.81
C GLN A 62 -13.99 13.12 10.02
N ASP A 63 -15.23 12.71 9.76
CA ASP A 63 -16.17 13.35 8.82
C ASP A 63 -17.48 13.80 9.50
N SER A 64 -17.44 14.03 10.81
CA SER A 64 -18.57 14.47 11.64
C SER A 64 -18.33 15.84 12.25
#